data_AF-B3P7T9-F1
#
_entry.id   AF-B3P7T9-F1
#
_cell.length_a   1.000
_cell.length_b   1.000
_cell.length_c   1.000
_cell.angle_alpha   90.00
_cell.angle_beta   90.00
_cell.angle_gamma   90.00
#
_symmetry.space_group_name_H-M   'P 1'
#
loop_
_entity.id
_entity.type
_entity.pdbx_description
1 polymer ?
#
loop_
_entity_poly.entity_id
_entity_poly.type
_entity_poly.pdbx_seq_one_letter_code
_entity_poly.pdbx_strand_id
1 'polypeptide(L)'
;FEFTNIDCQSLDKSFADFEYCYLKSVNRSYKYLSAKAKLFKTPIKKVHAMLFKRYSGYKPFMFDVTLDVCRFLNNTKANALGSYFLEFLKPYSNLNHPCPFDVSRSHNL
;
A
#
# COMPACT_ATOMS: atom_id res chain seq x y z
N PHE A 1 -10.99 -6.26 -17.82
CA PHE A 1 -9.82 -5.36 -17.76
C PHE A 1 -8.60 -6.20 -17.46
N GLU A 2 -7.52 -6.04 -18.20
CA GLU A 2 -6.27 -6.77 -18.00
C GLU A 2 -5.18 -5.80 -17.56
N PHE A 3 -4.51 -6.08 -16.44
CA PHE A 3 -3.36 -5.31 -16.00
C PHE A 3 -2.12 -5.77 -16.79
N THR A 4 -1.53 -4.86 -17.56
CA THR A 4 -0.36 -5.15 -18.41
C THR A 4 0.92 -4.50 -17.91
N ASN A 5 0.80 -3.44 -17.11
CA ASN A 5 1.93 -2.69 -16.59
C ASN A 5 1.65 -2.21 -15.16
N ILE A 6 2.71 -2.03 -14.39
CA ILE A 6 2.71 -1.30 -13.13
C ILE A 6 4.00 -0.48 -13.03
N ASP A 7 3.86 0.75 -12.57
CA ASP A 7 4.97 1.63 -12.24
C ASP A 7 4.73 2.20 -10.84
N CYS A 8 5.70 2.01 -9.93
CA CYS A 8 5.65 2.52 -8.57
C CYS A 8 6.69 3.62 -8.41
N GLN A 9 6.23 4.84 -8.14
CA GLN A 9 7.10 6.00 -7.95
C GLN A 9 6.98 6.52 -6.53
N SER A 10 8.10 6.95 -5.95
CA SER A 10 8.10 7.71 -4.70
C SER A 10 8.15 9.20 -4.96
N LEU A 11 7.26 9.95 -4.31
CA LEU A 11 7.25 11.42 -4.33
C LEU A 11 8.35 12.01 -3.45
N ASP A 12 8.73 11.33 -2.37
CA ASP A 12 9.82 11.72 -1.47
C ASP A 12 10.69 10.50 -1.16
N LYS A 13 11.77 10.35 -1.93
CA LYS A 13 12.75 9.26 -1.77
C LYS A 13 13.49 9.30 -0.43
N SER A 14 13.48 10.42 0.28
CA SER A 14 14.05 10.51 1.63
C SER A 14 13.10 9.96 2.71
N PHE A 15 11.81 9.84 2.39
CA PHE A 15 10.80 9.30 3.28
C PHE A 15 10.58 7.79 3.04
N ALA A 16 10.39 7.41 1.78
CA ALA A 16 10.22 6.02 1.37
C ALA A 16 10.65 5.84 -0.10
N ASP A 17 11.04 4.63 -0.49
CA ASP A 17 11.26 4.28 -1.89
C ASP A 17 10.86 2.82 -2.15
N PHE A 18 10.67 2.44 -3.42
CA PHE A 18 10.36 1.07 -3.79
C PHE A 18 11.63 0.33 -4.20
N GLU A 19 11.93 -0.78 -3.53
CA GLU A 19 13.04 -1.65 -3.93
C GLU A 19 12.71 -2.42 -5.20
N TYR A 20 11.48 -2.90 -5.31
CA TYR A 20 10.93 -3.46 -6.54
C TYR A 20 9.43 -3.23 -6.60
N CYS A 21 8.91 -3.17 -7.83
CA CYS A 21 7.49 -3.13 -8.14
C CYS A 21 7.28 -3.62 -9.57
N TYR A 22 6.68 -4.79 -9.73
CA TYR A 22 6.48 -5.39 -11.04
C TYR A 22 5.28 -6.35 -11.07
N LEU A 23 4.77 -6.60 -12.27
CA LEU A 23 3.83 -7.67 -12.55
C LEU A 23 4.58 -8.89 -13.07
N LYS A 24 4.36 -10.04 -12.44
CA LYS A 24 4.87 -11.34 -12.90
C LYS A 24 3.74 -12.12 -13.56
N SER A 25 3.84 -12.33 -14.87
CA SER A 25 2.91 -13.21 -15.59
C SER A 25 3.29 -14.66 -15.32
N VAL A 26 2.41 -15.41 -14.66
CA VAL A 26 2.64 -16.84 -14.41
C VAL A 26 1.97 -17.70 -15.48
N ASN A 27 0.77 -17.30 -15.94
CA ASN A 27 0.14 -17.86 -17.13
C ASN A 27 -0.76 -16.81 -17.82
N ARG A 28 -1.57 -17.22 -18.80
CA ARG A 28 -2.47 -16.30 -19.54
C ARG A 28 -3.55 -15.66 -18.67
N SER A 29 -3.92 -16.28 -17.54
CA SER A 29 -5.02 -15.81 -16.67
C SER A 29 -4.52 -15.15 -15.38
N TYR A 30 -3.37 -15.60 -14.86
CA TYR A 30 -2.83 -15.14 -13.59
C TYR A 30 -1.58 -14.29 -13.78
N LYS A 31 -1.70 -13.05 -13.32
CA LYS A 31 -0.60 -12.10 -13.15
C LYS A 31 -0.52 -11.73 -11.68
N TYR A 32 0.67 -11.86 -11.10
CA TYR A 32 0.91 -11.54 -9.71
C TYR A 32 1.59 -10.18 -9.61
N LEU A 33 1.08 -9.34 -8.73
CA LEU A 33 1.74 -8.10 -8.34
C LEU A 33 2.77 -8.41 -7.25
N SER A 34 4.00 -7.93 -7.42
CA SER A 34 5.05 -7.98 -6.39
C SER A 34 5.63 -6.59 -6.20
N ALA A 35 5.53 -6.07 -4.98
CA ALA A 35 6.08 -4.77 -4.61
C ALA A 35 6.72 -4.83 -3.22
N LYS A 36 7.80 -4.07 -3.02
CA LYS A 36 8.44 -3.88 -1.72
C LYS A 36 8.81 -2.41 -1.55
N ALA A 37 8.21 -1.79 -0.55
CA ALA A 37 8.53 -0.44 -0.12
C ALA A 37 9.56 -0.48 1.03
N LYS A 38 10.60 0.34 0.92
CA LYS A 38 11.53 0.68 2.00
C LYS A 38 11.07 1.99 2.64
N LEU A 39 10.88 1.97 3.94
CA LEU A 39 10.53 3.15 4.73
C LEU A 39 11.78 3.64 5.45
N PHE A 40 12.19 4.88 5.19
CA PHE A 40 13.38 5.48 5.80
C PHE A 40 13.06 6.31 7.03
N LYS A 41 11.81 6.79 7.16
CA LYS A 41 11.33 7.56 8.30
C LYS A 41 10.16 6.83 8.97
N THR A 42 10.41 6.27 10.14
CA THR A 42 9.42 5.61 11.00
C THR A 42 9.36 6.29 12.38
N PRO A 43 8.25 6.16 13.14
CA PRO A 43 7.02 5.42 12.82
C PRO A 43 6.03 6.20 11.95
N ILE A 44 5.28 5.48 11.11
CA ILE A 44 4.21 6.09 10.29
C ILE A 44 2.97 6.32 11.15
N LYS A 45 2.52 7.58 11.22
CA LYS A 45 1.33 7.98 12.00
C LYS A 45 0.07 8.16 11.16
N LYS A 46 0.18 8.88 10.04
CA LYS A 46 -0.95 9.20 9.16
C LYS A 46 -0.62 8.80 7.73
N VAL A 47 -1.62 8.28 7.03
CA VAL A 47 -1.55 7.94 5.61
C VAL A 47 -2.76 8.57 4.91
N HIS A 48 -2.49 9.29 3.83
CA HIS A 48 -3.50 9.73 2.88
C HIS A 48 -3.39 8.87 1.63
N ALA A 49 -4.51 8.30 1.19
CA ALA A 49 -4.59 7.44 0.02
C ALA A 49 -5.72 7.94 -0.88
N MET A 50 -5.39 8.13 -2.16
CA MET A 50 -6.32 8.64 -3.15
C MET A 50 -6.14 7.88 -4.45
N LEU A 51 -7.24 7.35 -4.97
CA LEU A 51 -7.25 6.62 -6.23
C LEU A 51 -7.67 7.56 -7.36
N PHE A 52 -6.92 7.56 -8.45
CA PHE A 52 -7.25 8.32 -9.65
C PHE A 52 -7.50 7.36 -10.81
N LYS A 53 -8.51 7.67 -11.63
CA LYS A 53 -8.79 6.95 -12.87
C LYS A 53 -8.65 7.90 -14.05
N ARG A 54 -7.97 7.43 -15.10
CA ARG A 54 -7.79 8.18 -16.33
C ARG A 54 -9.05 8.10 -17.18
N TYR A 55 -9.67 9.26 -17.41
CA TYR A 55 -10.68 9.49 -18.43
C TYR A 55 -10.10 10.53 -19.42
N SER A 56 -10.72 11.69 -19.61
CA SER A 56 -10.13 12.87 -20.28
C SER A 56 -9.12 13.61 -19.39
N GLY A 57 -8.25 12.87 -18.71
CA GLY A 57 -7.38 13.33 -17.62
C GLY A 57 -7.48 12.43 -16.38
N TYR A 58 -6.56 12.58 -15.44
CA TYR A 58 -6.64 11.88 -14.15
C TYR A 58 -7.71 12.56 -13.28
N LYS A 59 -8.76 11.82 -12.94
CA LYS A 59 -9.82 12.29 -12.03
C LYS A 59 -9.83 11.42 -10.78
N PRO A 60 -10.05 12.00 -9.59
CA PRO A 60 -10.32 11.23 -8.38
C PRO A 60 -11.40 10.18 -8.65
N PHE A 61 -11.17 8.94 -8.21
CA PHE A 61 -12.06 7.83 -8.45
C PHE A 61 -12.24 6.99 -7.18
N MET A 62 -13.49 6.97 -6.70
CA MET A 62 -14.02 6.09 -5.64
C MET A 62 -13.43 6.27 -4.23
N PHE A 63 -12.11 6.41 -4.08
CA PHE A 63 -11.44 6.42 -2.77
C PHE A 63 -10.56 7.65 -2.59
N ASP A 64 -10.88 8.43 -1.56
CA ASP A 64 -10.06 9.51 -1.01
C ASP A 64 -10.19 9.39 0.52
N VAL A 65 -9.14 8.92 1.18
CA VAL A 65 -9.19 8.59 2.61
C VAL A 65 -7.90 8.98 3.30
N THR A 66 -8.04 9.58 4.48
CA THR A 66 -6.94 9.78 5.43
C THR A 66 -7.17 8.89 6.64
N LEU A 67 -6.16 8.09 6.99
CA LEU A 67 -6.18 7.19 8.14
C LEU A 67 -5.05 7.55 9.11
N ASP A 68 -5.37 7.60 10.39
CA ASP A 68 -4.36 7.43 11.44
C ASP A 68 -4.08 5.94 11.58
N VAL A 69 -2.87 5.52 11.21
CA VAL A 69 -2.51 4.11 11.04
C VAL A 69 -2.73 3.33 12.33
N CYS A 70 -2.28 3.87 13.46
CA CYS A 70 -2.38 3.15 14.73
C CYS A 70 -3.77 3.13 15.30
N ARG A 71 -4.51 4.25 15.18
CA ARG A 71 -5.92 4.27 15.58
C ARG A 71 -6.75 3.29 14.73
N PHE A 72 -6.45 3.21 13.43
CA PHE A 72 -7.11 2.29 12.51
C PHE A 72 -6.76 0.82 12.81
N LEU A 73 -5.49 0.48 13.05
CA LEU A 73 -5.10 -0.90 13.40
C LEU A 73 -5.72 -1.37 14.72
N ASN A 74 -5.93 -0.47 15.69
CA ASN A 74 -6.60 -0.81 16.95
C ASN A 74 -8.12 -1.04 16.78
N ASN A 75 -8.76 -0.34 15.83
CA ASN A 75 -10.17 -0.51 15.51
C ASN A 75 -10.39 -0.40 14.00
N THR A 76 -10.12 -1.49 13.28
CA THR A 76 -10.18 -1.52 11.81
C THR A 76 -11.59 -1.19 11.31
N LYS A 77 -12.62 -1.64 12.02
CA LYS A 77 -14.03 -1.40 11.71
C LYS A 77 -14.42 0.09 11.67
N ALA A 78 -13.60 0.98 12.22
CA ALA A 78 -13.83 2.43 12.16
C ALA A 78 -13.74 2.99 10.73
N ASN A 79 -13.09 2.29 9.79
CA ASN A 79 -13.06 2.67 8.39
C ASN A 79 -13.28 1.44 7.50
N ALA A 80 -14.44 1.38 6.82
CA ALA A 80 -14.81 0.25 5.97
C ALA A 80 -13.86 0.07 4.77
N LEU A 81 -13.43 1.17 4.14
CA LEU A 81 -12.48 1.12 3.02
C LEU A 81 -11.11 0.63 3.47
N GLY A 82 -10.61 1.18 4.58
CA GLY A 82 -9.36 0.72 5.19
C GLY A 82 -9.42 -0.76 5.55
N SER A 83 -10.53 -1.22 6.15
CA SER A 83 -10.73 -2.62 6.50
C SER A 83 -10.69 -3.53 5.27
N TYR A 84 -11.40 -3.15 4.21
CA TYR A 84 -11.41 -3.90 2.95
C TYR A 84 -10.00 -4.06 2.36
N PHE A 85 -9.23 -2.97 2.28
CA PHE A 85 -7.86 -3.04 1.77
C PHE A 85 -6.92 -3.81 2.69
N LEU A 86 -7.06 -3.65 4.01
CA LEU A 86 -6.25 -4.40 4.97
C LEU A 86 -6.52 -5.90 4.86
N GLU A 87 -7.78 -6.33 4.79
CA GLU A 87 -8.15 -7.74 4.63
C GLU A 87 -7.66 -8.33 3.30
N PHE A 88 -7.72 -7.53 2.23
CA PHE A 88 -7.18 -7.93 0.92
C PHE A 88 -5.65 -8.12 0.93
N LEU A 89 -4.92 -7.24 1.62
CA LEU A 89 -3.45 -7.25 1.63
C LEU A 89 -2.84 -8.14 2.72
N LYS A 90 -3.50 -8.29 3.86
CA LYS A 90 -3.00 -9.03 5.03
C LYS A 90 -2.49 -10.46 4.74
N PRO A 91 -3.15 -11.30 3.93
CA PRO A 91 -2.65 -12.65 3.66
C PRO A 91 -1.39 -12.68 2.77
N TYR A 92 -1.07 -11.58 2.09
CA TYR A 92 0.02 -11.50 1.11
C TYR A 92 1.12 -10.48 1.50
N SER A 93 1.02 -9.85 2.67
CA SER A 93 1.94 -8.79 3.08
C SER A 93 2.25 -8.85 4.57
N ASN A 94 3.32 -8.15 4.96
CA ASN A 94 3.75 -7.97 6.34
C ASN A 94 3.14 -6.71 7.01
N LEU A 95 2.01 -6.20 6.49
CA LEU A 95 1.37 -4.98 7.00
C LEU A 95 0.69 -5.18 8.37
N ASN A 96 0.40 -6.41 8.77
CA ASN A 96 -0.24 -6.72 10.05
C ASN A 96 0.80 -6.76 11.19
N HIS A 97 1.28 -5.59 11.60
CA HIS A 97 2.24 -5.40 12.69
C HIS A 97 1.62 -4.57 13.83
N PRO A 98 1.99 -4.81 15.11
CA PRO A 98 1.55 -3.97 16.22
C PRO A 98 2.07 -2.54 16.08
N CYS A 99 1.37 -1.60 16.72
CA CYS A 99 1.82 -0.22 16.79
C CYS A 99 2.91 0.00 17.85
N PRO A 100 3.85 0.94 17.64
CA PRO A 100 3.94 1.87 16.50
C PRO A 100 4.34 1.19 15.19
N PHE A 101 3.83 1.68 14.04
CA PHE A 101 4.11 1.09 12.73
C PHE A 101 5.56 1.39 12.32
N ASP A 102 6.45 0.47 12.68
CA ASP A 102 7.90 0.56 12.47
C ASP A 102 8.44 -0.70 11.80
N VAL A 103 8.64 -0.61 10.49
CA VAL A 103 9.13 -1.69 9.64
C VAL A 103 10.67 -1.79 9.69
N SER A 104 11.37 -0.83 10.31
CA SER A 104 12.85 -0.85 10.40
C SER A 104 13.38 -2.00 11.27
N ARG A 105 12.53 -2.58 12.13
CA ARG A 105 12.91 -3.66 13.04
C ARG A 105 13.03 -5.05 12.40
N SER A 106 12.57 -5.23 11.17
CA SER A 106 12.64 -6.54 10.48
C SER A 106 13.95 -6.77 9.71
N HIS A 107 14.95 -5.89 9.85
CA HIS A 107 16.27 -6.03 9.23
C HIS A 107 17.34 -6.68 10.14
N ASN A 108 16.96 -7.21 11.31
CA ASN A 108 17.85 -8.00 12.18
C ASN A 108 17.34 -9.44 12.34
N LEU A 109 17.30 -10.18 11.23
CA LEU A 109 17.27 -11.64 11.19
C LEU A 109 18.02 -12.11 9.94
#